data_AF-F6DSL6-F1
#
_entry.id   AF-F6DSL6-F1
#
_cell.length_a   1.000
_cell.length_b   1.000
_cell.length_c   1.000
_cell.angle_alpha   90.00
_cell.angle_beta   90.00
_cell.angle_gamma   90.00
#
_symmetry.space_group_name_H-M   'P 1'
#
loop_
_entity.id
_entity.type
_entity.pdbx_description
1 polymer ?
#
loop_
_entity_poly.entity_id
_entity_poly.type
_entity_poly.pdbx_seq_one_letter_code
_entity_poly.pdbx_strand_id
1 'polypeptide(L)'
;MEYLRLTVQESYCKAANENRQGAASKMRFGKSAFKYEGTLKGYLTLLFVLCAADLLITFAALPLGAMEINPVMAEIIHTPQGIMLKLIGSLAVVAWLWHRRNETVLKLAKWLVGGYGFVVMWNLWVFVRLAAR
;
A
#
# COMPACT_ATOMS: atom_id res chain seq x y z
N MET A 1 13.91 31.56 -48.11
CA MET A 1 14.93 30.72 -47.44
C MET A 1 15.05 31.01 -45.95
N GLU A 2 14.96 32.27 -45.51
CA GLU A 2 15.14 32.66 -44.09
C GLU A 2 14.00 32.17 -43.17
N TYR A 3 12.76 32.21 -43.64
CA TYR A 3 11.57 31.72 -42.92
C TYR A 3 11.64 30.22 -42.54
N LEU A 4 12.28 29.42 -43.39
CA LEU A 4 12.45 27.97 -43.18
C LEU A 4 13.49 27.65 -42.10
N ARG A 5 14.45 28.55 -41.84
CA ARG A 5 15.42 28.37 -40.75
C ARG A 5 14.79 28.67 -39.39
N LEU A 6 13.92 29.68 -39.31
CA LEU A 6 13.25 30.07 -38.07
C LEU A 6 12.30 28.97 -37.55
N THR A 7 11.49 28.37 -38.43
CA THR A 7 10.54 27.31 -38.03
C THR A 7 11.24 26.03 -37.56
N VAL A 8 12.37 25.70 -38.19
CA VAL A 8 13.21 24.56 -37.79
C VAL A 8 13.83 24.83 -36.42
N GLN A 9 14.38 26.04 -36.20
CA GLN A 9 15.01 26.41 -34.94
C GLN A 9 14.01 26.43 -33.76
N GLU A 10 12.78 26.92 -33.95
CA GLU A 10 11.73 26.85 -32.94
C GLU A 10 11.34 25.41 -32.57
N SER A 11 11.23 24.54 -33.57
CA SER A 11 10.91 23.12 -33.36
C SER A 11 11.99 22.40 -32.54
N TYR A 12 13.27 22.65 -32.83
CA TYR A 12 14.39 22.11 -32.04
C TYR A 12 14.40 22.65 -30.60
N CYS A 13 14.11 23.94 -30.42
CA CYS A 13 14.05 24.55 -29.10
C CYS A 13 12.92 23.95 -28.24
N LYS A 14 11.76 23.71 -28.84
CA LYS A 14 10.61 23.09 -28.17
C LYS A 14 10.91 21.64 -27.75
N ALA A 15 11.46 20.83 -28.66
CA ALA A 15 11.85 19.46 -28.36
C ALA A 15 12.95 19.37 -27.29
N ALA A 16 13.91 20.30 -27.29
CA ALA A 16 14.96 20.37 -26.27
C ALA A 16 14.39 20.73 -24.89
N ASN A 17 13.41 21.63 -24.82
CA ASN A 17 12.74 21.98 -23.57
C ASN A 17 11.88 20.85 -23.01
N GLU A 18 11.13 20.13 -23.85
CA GLU A 18 10.36 18.95 -23.43
C GLU A 18 11.27 17.84 -22.87
N ASN A 19 12.40 17.57 -23.53
CA ASN A 19 13.41 16.62 -23.03
C ASN A 19 14.03 17.06 -21.69
N ARG A 20 14.31 18.36 -21.51
CA ARG A 20 14.83 18.90 -20.24
C ARG A 20 13.80 18.78 -19.11
N GLN A 21 12.53 19.04 -19.37
CA GLN A 21 11.46 18.88 -18.38
C GLN A 21 11.27 17.41 -17.98
N GLY A 22 11.29 16.49 -18.94
CA GLY A 22 11.24 15.04 -18.68
C GLY A 22 12.43 14.55 -17.85
N ALA A 23 13.66 15.01 -18.17
CA ALA A 23 14.87 14.67 -17.42
C ALA A 23 14.88 15.25 -16.00
N ALA A 24 14.44 16.51 -15.84
CA ALA A 24 14.35 17.16 -14.53
C ALA A 24 13.30 16.50 -13.62
N SER A 25 12.17 16.07 -14.19
CA SER A 25 11.14 15.29 -13.48
C SER A 25 11.69 13.95 -13.00
N LYS A 26 12.39 13.20 -13.87
CA LYS A 26 13.05 11.93 -13.50
C LYS A 26 14.11 12.10 -12.41
N MET A 27 14.93 13.16 -12.48
CA MET A 27 15.95 13.43 -11.45
C MET A 27 15.34 13.83 -10.10
N ARG A 28 14.24 14.60 -10.09
CA ARG A 28 13.53 14.93 -8.84
C ARG A 28 12.93 13.67 -8.21
N PHE A 29 12.33 12.78 -9.01
CA PHE A 29 11.82 11.49 -8.55
C PHE A 29 12.91 10.61 -7.93
N GLY A 30 14.11 10.55 -8.51
CA GLY A 30 15.22 9.76 -7.98
C GLY A 30 15.73 10.27 -6.63
N LYS A 31 15.85 11.59 -6.45
CA LYS A 31 16.34 12.18 -5.19
C LYS A 31 15.31 12.15 -4.05
N SER A 32 14.02 12.29 -4.35
CA SER A 32 12.97 12.20 -3.33
C SER A 32 12.65 10.76 -2.93
N ALA A 33 12.74 9.78 -3.84
CA ALA A 33 12.52 8.37 -3.53
C ALA A 33 13.48 7.83 -2.45
N PHE A 34 14.74 8.28 -2.45
CA PHE A 34 15.74 7.84 -1.47
C PHE A 34 15.49 8.42 -0.06
N LYS A 35 14.95 9.64 0.03
CA LYS A 35 14.72 10.31 1.33
C LYS A 35 13.66 9.62 2.19
N TYR A 36 12.70 8.92 1.58
CA TYR A 36 11.57 8.30 2.28
C TYR A 36 11.68 6.77 2.39
N GLU A 37 12.78 6.18 1.95
CA GLU A 37 12.91 4.74 1.83
C GLU A 37 12.78 4.03 3.19
N GLY A 38 13.43 4.55 4.23
CA GLY A 38 13.37 3.99 5.59
C GLY A 38 11.96 4.07 6.19
N THR A 39 11.31 5.23 6.08
CA THR A 39 9.94 5.43 6.60
C THR A 39 8.92 4.57 5.85
N LEU A 40 9.03 4.48 4.52
CA LEU A 40 8.15 3.64 3.72
C LEU A 40 8.32 2.15 4.06
N LYS A 41 9.57 1.66 4.17
CA LYS A 41 9.84 0.29 4.65
C LYS A 41 9.17 0.03 5.99
N GLY A 42 9.31 0.97 6.94
CA GLY A 42 8.65 0.88 8.25
C GLY A 42 7.14 0.72 8.15
N TYR A 43 6.45 1.57 7.37
CA TYR A 43 5.00 1.46 7.19
C TYR A 43 4.59 0.16 6.50
N LEU A 44 5.34 -0.29 5.49
CA LEU A 44 5.04 -1.53 4.77
C LEU A 44 5.23 -2.77 5.66
N THR A 45 6.30 -2.82 6.45
CA THR A 45 6.52 -3.86 7.45
C THR A 45 5.39 -3.86 8.47
N LEU A 46 5.01 -2.68 8.97
CA LEU A 46 3.95 -2.58 9.97
C LEU A 46 2.58 -2.99 9.39
N LEU A 47 2.30 -2.63 8.14
CA LEU A 47 1.10 -3.07 7.43
C LEU A 47 1.05 -4.60 7.27
N PHE A 48 2.18 -5.22 6.92
CA PHE A 48 2.27 -6.68 6.84
C PHE A 48 2.06 -7.35 8.21
N VAL A 49 2.68 -6.83 9.26
CA VAL A 49 2.49 -7.32 10.64
C VAL A 49 1.03 -7.17 11.08
N LEU A 50 0.38 -6.05 10.79
CA LEU A 50 -1.03 -5.84 11.09
C LEU A 50 -1.93 -6.84 10.34
N CYS A 51 -1.67 -7.10 9.05
CA CYS A 51 -2.40 -8.13 8.31
C CYS A 51 -2.22 -9.54 8.90
N ALA A 52 -1.01 -9.88 9.33
CA ALA A 52 -0.74 -11.18 9.96
C ALA A 52 -1.44 -11.28 11.33
N ALA A 53 -1.37 -10.23 12.14
CA ALA A 53 -2.06 -10.16 13.43
C ALA A 53 -3.59 -10.26 13.25
N ASP A 54 -4.15 -9.56 12.27
CA ASP A 54 -5.57 -9.61 11.93
C ASP A 54 -6.02 -11.04 11.59
N LEU A 55 -5.24 -11.74 10.76
CA LEU A 55 -5.50 -13.13 10.39
C LEU A 55 -5.44 -14.05 11.63
N LEU A 56 -4.42 -13.91 12.47
CA LEU A 56 -4.25 -14.73 13.67
C LEU A 56 -5.37 -14.51 14.68
N ILE A 57 -5.73 -13.25 14.95
CA ILE A 57 -6.81 -12.91 15.88
C ILE A 57 -8.13 -13.48 15.35
N THR A 58 -8.42 -13.28 14.06
CA THR A 58 -9.68 -13.75 13.49
C THR A 58 -9.74 -15.28 13.47
N PHE A 59 -8.62 -15.95 13.15
CA PHE A 59 -8.53 -17.42 13.21
C PHE A 59 -8.74 -17.96 14.63
N ALA A 60 -8.15 -17.31 15.64
CA ALA A 60 -8.33 -17.67 17.05
C ALA A 60 -9.76 -17.37 17.56
N ALA A 61 -10.43 -16.38 16.97
CA ALA A 61 -11.80 -16.00 17.34
C ALA A 61 -12.87 -16.94 16.75
N LEU A 62 -12.61 -17.58 15.61
CA LEU A 62 -13.54 -18.52 14.96
C LEU A 62 -14.10 -19.61 15.89
N PRO A 63 -13.28 -20.39 16.65
CA PRO A 63 -13.81 -21.41 17.55
C PRO A 63 -14.61 -20.84 18.73
N LEU A 64 -14.48 -19.55 19.03
CA LEU A 64 -15.21 -18.87 20.11
C LEU A 64 -16.57 -18.32 19.67
N GLY A 65 -17.03 -18.63 18.45
CA GLY A 65 -18.32 -18.17 17.95
C GLY A 65 -18.27 -16.80 17.25
N ALA A 66 -17.10 -16.35 16.80
CA ALA A 66 -16.96 -15.08 16.08
C ALA A 66 -17.79 -14.99 14.78
N MET A 67 -18.28 -16.12 14.26
CA MET A 67 -19.23 -16.16 13.14
C MET A 67 -20.47 -15.28 13.36
N GLU A 68 -20.97 -15.20 14.59
CA GLU A 68 -22.16 -14.39 14.90
C GLU A 68 -21.88 -12.89 14.88
N ILE A 69 -20.63 -12.50 15.16
CA ILE A 69 -20.24 -11.09 15.31
C ILE A 69 -19.64 -10.53 14.01
N ASN A 70 -18.96 -11.37 13.21
CA ASN A 70 -18.33 -10.95 11.96
C ASN A 70 -18.50 -12.01 10.85
N PRO A 71 -19.71 -12.13 10.26
CA PRO A 71 -20.02 -13.17 9.29
C PRO A 71 -19.18 -13.07 8.01
N VAL A 72 -18.86 -11.84 7.58
CA VAL A 72 -18.10 -11.60 6.34
C VAL A 72 -16.65 -12.09 6.46
N MET A 73 -15.97 -11.79 7.57
CA MET A 73 -14.59 -12.27 7.78
C MET A 73 -14.54 -13.77 8.03
N ALA A 74 -15.55 -14.31 8.72
CA ALA A 74 -15.59 -15.74 9.01
C ALA A 74 -15.63 -16.57 7.73
N GLU A 75 -16.51 -16.21 6.78
CA GLU A 75 -16.65 -16.94 5.51
C GLU A 75 -15.34 -16.99 4.70
N ILE A 76 -14.56 -15.90 4.72
CA ILE A 76 -13.26 -15.83 4.05
C ILE A 76 -12.24 -16.76 4.73
N ILE A 77 -12.22 -16.85 6.05
CA ILE A 77 -11.15 -17.56 6.79
C ILE A 77 -11.49 -19.06 6.98
N HIS A 78 -12.75 -19.45 6.80
CA HIS A 78 -13.16 -20.86 6.86
C HIS A 78 -12.55 -21.72 5.74
N THR A 79 -12.12 -21.12 4.64
CA THR A 79 -11.49 -21.84 3.54
C THR A 79 -9.97 -21.61 3.52
N PRO A 80 -9.14 -22.66 3.31
CA PRO A 80 -7.70 -22.50 3.10
C PRO A 80 -7.38 -21.53 1.96
N GLN A 81 -8.27 -21.47 0.96
CA GLN A 81 -8.18 -20.56 -0.18
C GLN A 81 -8.30 -19.09 0.24
N GLY A 82 -9.23 -18.74 1.13
CA GLY A 82 -9.38 -17.37 1.59
C GLY A 82 -8.24 -16.93 2.54
N ILE A 83 -7.68 -17.84 3.33
CA ILE A 83 -6.45 -17.58 4.09
C ILE A 83 -5.28 -17.27 3.12
N MET A 84 -5.11 -18.10 2.09
CA MET A 84 -4.08 -17.87 1.06
C MET A 84 -4.29 -16.56 0.31
N LEU A 85 -5.53 -16.24 -0.06
CA LEU A 85 -5.88 -14.99 -0.72
C LEU A 85 -5.52 -13.77 0.16
N LYS A 86 -5.76 -13.85 1.47
CA LYS A 86 -5.44 -12.78 2.42
C LYS A 86 -3.93 -12.57 2.57
N LEU A 87 -3.16 -13.66 2.64
CA LEU A 87 -1.69 -13.61 2.71
C LEU A 87 -1.06 -13.13 1.40
N ILE A 88 -1.43 -13.73 0.27
CA ILE A 88 -0.90 -13.36 -1.05
C ILE A 88 -1.35 -11.95 -1.42
N GLY A 89 -2.61 -11.61 -1.16
CA GLY A 89 -3.17 -10.28 -1.41
C GLY A 89 -2.44 -9.19 -0.62
N SER A 90 -2.18 -9.41 0.66
CA SER A 90 -1.41 -8.45 1.47
C SER A 90 0.04 -8.30 0.99
N LEU A 91 0.70 -9.40 0.60
CA LEU A 91 2.02 -9.36 -0.04
C LEU A 91 2.01 -8.59 -1.37
N ALA A 92 0.99 -8.80 -2.21
CA ALA A 92 0.85 -8.11 -3.49
C ALA A 92 0.67 -6.59 -3.30
N VAL A 93 -0.16 -6.19 -2.32
CA VAL A 93 -0.35 -4.76 -1.97
C VAL A 93 0.96 -4.15 -1.49
N VAL A 94 1.69 -4.82 -0.59
CA VAL A 94 2.99 -4.35 -0.09
C VAL A 94 4.00 -4.22 -1.23
N ALA A 95 4.10 -5.22 -2.09
CA ALA A 95 4.99 -5.21 -3.25
C ALA A 95 4.65 -4.09 -4.24
N TRP A 96 3.36 -3.84 -4.48
CA TRP A 96 2.90 -2.76 -5.34
C TRP A 96 3.24 -1.37 -4.79
N LEU A 97 3.03 -1.15 -3.48
CA LEU A 97 3.40 0.10 -2.81
C LEU A 97 4.92 0.31 -2.86
N TRP A 98 5.70 -0.75 -2.63
CA TRP A 98 7.16 -0.70 -2.73
C TRP A 98 7.64 -0.35 -4.15
N HIS A 99 7.01 -0.91 -5.18
CA HIS A 99 7.38 -0.65 -6.57
C HIS A 99 7.15 0.82 -6.98
N ARG A 100 6.04 1.42 -6.53
CA ARG A 100 5.69 2.82 -6.86
C ARG A 100 6.48 3.87 -6.07
N ARG A 101 6.91 3.56 -4.83
CA ARG A 101 7.77 4.36 -3.92
C ARG A 101 7.85 5.87 -4.21
N ASN A 102 6.74 6.57 -4.00
CA ASN A 102 6.66 8.03 -4.15
C ASN A 102 5.98 8.68 -2.92
N GLU A 103 5.94 10.02 -2.86
CA GLU A 103 5.40 10.74 -1.70
C GLU A 103 3.90 10.46 -1.47
N THR A 104 3.11 10.35 -2.53
CA THR A 104 1.69 10.00 -2.45
C THR A 104 1.51 8.61 -1.85
N VAL A 105 2.35 7.65 -2.24
CA VAL A 105 2.37 6.29 -1.70
C VAL A 105 2.77 6.27 -0.22
N LEU A 106 3.70 7.13 0.21
CA LEU A 106 4.05 7.25 1.63
C LEU A 106 2.84 7.71 2.47
N LYS A 107 2.13 8.74 1.99
CA LYS A 107 0.90 9.22 2.65
C LYS A 107 -0.16 8.12 2.67
N LEU A 108 -0.36 7.42 1.55
CA LEU A 108 -1.30 6.31 1.46
C LEU A 108 -0.92 5.16 2.41
N ALA A 109 0.34 4.77 2.48
CA ALA A 109 0.82 3.71 3.38
C ALA A 109 0.58 4.08 4.85
N LYS A 110 0.81 5.34 5.24
CA LYS A 110 0.47 5.85 6.57
C LYS A 110 -1.03 5.74 6.88
N TRP A 111 -1.88 6.16 5.95
CA TRP A 111 -3.34 6.05 6.10
C TRP A 111 -3.81 4.60 6.20
N LEU A 112 -3.27 3.73 5.34
CA LEU A 112 -3.58 2.29 5.36
C LEU A 112 -3.17 1.66 6.69
N VAL A 113 -1.97 1.97 7.20
CA VAL A 113 -1.53 1.51 8.53
C VAL A 113 -2.50 1.96 9.63
N GLY A 114 -2.93 3.22 9.63
CA GLY A 114 -3.90 3.72 10.61
C GLY A 114 -5.25 3.02 10.53
N GLY A 115 -5.80 2.88 9.31
CA GLY A 115 -7.06 2.18 9.08
C GLY A 115 -7.00 0.70 9.46
N TYR A 116 -5.96 -0.02 9.06
CA TYR A 116 -5.75 -1.42 9.45
C TYR A 116 -5.53 -1.57 10.95
N GLY A 117 -4.80 -0.65 11.58
CA GLY A 117 -4.62 -0.64 13.03
C GLY A 117 -5.95 -0.58 13.76
N PHE A 118 -6.88 0.26 13.29
CA PHE A 118 -8.24 0.32 13.84
C PHE A 118 -9.00 -1.01 13.67
N VAL A 119 -8.93 -1.63 12.48
CA VAL A 119 -9.57 -2.93 12.22
C VAL A 119 -9.02 -4.03 13.13
N VAL A 120 -7.69 -4.10 13.29
CA VAL A 120 -7.03 -5.06 14.18
C VAL A 120 -7.46 -4.84 15.63
N MET A 121 -7.49 -3.59 16.09
CA MET A 121 -7.96 -3.26 17.44
C MET A 121 -9.42 -3.66 17.65
N TRP A 122 -10.28 -3.43 16.67
CA TRP A 122 -11.68 -3.86 16.71
C TRP A 122 -11.79 -5.39 16.82
N ASN A 123 -11.06 -6.13 15.98
CA ASN A 123 -11.06 -7.59 16.01
C ASN A 123 -10.49 -8.15 17.32
N LEU A 124 -9.45 -7.50 17.88
CA LEU A 124 -8.93 -7.85 19.19
C LEU A 124 -9.97 -7.64 20.30
N TRP A 125 -10.69 -6.51 20.27
CA TRP A 125 -11.76 -6.25 21.23
C TRP A 125 -12.89 -7.28 21.14
N VAL A 126 -13.31 -7.64 19.91
CA VAL A 126 -14.29 -8.71 19.69
C VAL A 126 -13.79 -10.04 20.26
N PHE A 127 -12.53 -10.40 19.98
CA PHE A 127 -11.91 -11.61 20.50
C PHE A 127 -11.90 -11.65 22.03
N VAL A 128 -11.44 -10.58 22.69
CA VAL A 128 -11.43 -10.49 24.16
C VAL A 128 -12.84 -10.62 24.74
N ARG A 129 -13.83 -9.98 24.11
CA ARG A 129 -15.23 -10.08 24.55
C ARG A 129 -15.78 -11.50 24.43
N LEU A 130 -15.40 -12.23 23.39
CA LEU A 130 -15.79 -13.63 23.20
C LEU A 130 -15.08 -14.56 24.19
N ALA A 131 -13.79 -14.34 24.43
CA ALA A 131 -12.99 -15.13 25.36
C ALA A 131 -13.39 -14.93 26.84
N ALA A 132 -14.08 -13.83 27.16
CA ALA A 132 -14.58 -13.54 28.50
C ALA A 132 -15.99 -14.09 28.79
N ARG A 133 -16.64 -14.74 27.82
CA ARG A 133 -17.93 -15.45 28.00
C ARG A 133 -17.68 -16.87 28.47
#